data_AF-A0A951F398-F1
#
_entry.id   AF-A0A951F398-F1
#
_cell.length_a   1.000
_cell.length_b   1.000
_cell.length_c   1.000
_cell.angle_alpha   90.00
_cell.angle_beta   90.00
_cell.angle_gamma   90.00
#
_symmetry.space_group_name_H-M   'P 1'
#
loop_
_entity.id
_entity.type
_entity.pdbx_description
1 polymer ?
#
loop_
_entity_poly.entity_id
_entity_poly.type
_entity_poly.pdbx_seq_one_letter_code
_entity_poly.pdbx_strand_id
1 'polypeptide(L)'
;MKRTIAVAALFAFALCGQNPSPPAQTTDILAYIKQTWATLTRSNKDLAKAAVDPKFKPEPDGRWPVYVPRSDDTQLIEEGLRREVPAAGFKTINIEPLPEDLDSLREQGLLYLPHPYVVPGGRFNEMYGWDSYFIQVGLLRDGELNLAKDMADNFLYETKNYGKVLNANRTYYLTRSQPPFLTQMVLGVYAKTHDRKWLEDAEPLIEKYYQIWAAEPHLTPETGLSRYWDMGEGPAPEVVSAERNAQGLTHYELVKEFLRTHEIKDYDVSQYYDKATDQLTQLFYKGDRSMRESGFDPSNRFGAFNIDIIHYDPVCLNSLLYLMEAQTADILDKLDRSADAAVWRRRAAERAARINRLMWDAADGLYYDYNFQTRQVRHYPFLTTFYPLWAGFATKDAAARVEQNLSKFERVGGLQTSTYVSGNQWDSPFGWAPLQMIAVEGLRRYGYTADAERIAMKWLTLVRREFLRQGYIVEKYDVVNGGSNVSSNIHFGYSANQAGFGWTNAVFNQLYDELTPADQKSLMSQPGN
;
A
#
# COMPACT_ATOMS: atom_id res chain seq x y z
N MET A 1 42.92 35.57 33.79
CA MET A 1 41.75 35.50 32.88
C MET A 1 41.22 34.07 32.87
N LYS A 2 40.15 33.79 33.62
CA LYS A 2 39.42 32.51 33.58
C LYS A 2 38.43 32.59 32.40
N ARG A 3 38.54 31.68 31.41
CA ARG A 3 37.54 31.53 30.36
C ARG A 3 36.63 30.37 30.72
N THR A 4 35.40 30.70 31.09
CA THR A 4 34.28 29.78 31.28
C THR A 4 33.85 29.26 29.91
N ILE A 5 33.93 27.95 29.69
CA ILE A 5 33.35 27.29 28.52
C ILE A 5 31.89 27.02 28.88
N ALA A 6 30.96 27.76 28.27
CA ALA A 6 29.54 27.48 28.32
C ALA A 6 29.24 26.29 27.42
N VAL A 7 28.84 25.17 28.02
CA VAL A 7 28.28 24.02 27.31
C VAL A 7 26.86 24.40 26.89
N ALA A 8 26.67 24.71 25.61
CA ALA A 8 25.34 24.85 25.03
C ALA A 8 24.78 23.44 24.82
N ALA A 9 23.87 23.03 25.69
CA ALA A 9 23.04 21.85 25.49
C ALA A 9 22.06 22.13 24.34
N LEU A 10 22.36 21.60 23.16
CA LEU A 10 21.37 21.50 22.07
C LEU A 10 20.34 20.44 22.46
N PHE A 11 19.16 20.89 22.88
CA PHE A 11 17.98 20.03 22.95
C PHE A 11 17.57 19.63 21.53
N ALA A 12 17.85 18.38 21.17
CA ALA A 12 17.20 17.74 20.05
C ALA A 12 15.71 17.57 20.39
N PHE A 13 14.85 18.41 19.84
CA PHE A 13 13.42 18.15 19.82
C PHE A 13 13.17 16.95 18.89
N ALA A 14 13.18 15.75 19.47
CA ALA A 14 12.43 14.64 18.90
C ALA A 14 10.95 15.04 18.98
N LEU A 15 10.40 15.53 17.87
CA LEU A 15 8.96 15.60 17.66
C LEU A 15 8.43 14.17 17.51
N CYS A 16 8.43 13.43 18.63
CA CYS A 16 7.44 12.39 18.83
C CYS A 16 6.11 13.11 18.87
N GLY A 17 5.41 13.15 17.73
CA GLY A 17 3.97 13.41 17.74
C GLY A 17 3.38 12.50 18.80
N GLN A 18 2.67 13.08 19.76
CA GLN A 18 1.94 12.29 20.76
C GLN A 18 1.02 11.37 19.97
N ASN A 19 1.32 10.07 19.97
CA ASN A 19 0.38 9.06 19.51
C ASN A 19 -0.93 9.36 20.26
N PRO A 20 -2.09 9.39 19.58
CA PRO A 20 -3.35 9.51 20.30
C PRO A 20 -3.37 8.44 21.40
N SER A 21 -3.67 8.87 22.62
CA SER A 21 -3.82 7.95 23.75
C SER A 21 -4.72 6.79 23.31
N PRO A 22 -4.29 5.53 23.47
CA PRO A 22 -5.12 4.40 23.08
C PRO A 22 -6.51 4.54 23.72
N PRO A 23 -7.60 4.15 23.03
CA PRO A 23 -8.89 4.01 23.68
C PRO A 23 -8.72 3.16 24.96
N ALA A 24 -9.52 3.45 25.99
CA ALA A 24 -9.43 2.84 27.32
C ALA A 24 -9.07 1.34 27.21
N GLN A 25 -8.02 0.90 27.93
CA GLN A 25 -7.42 -0.44 27.82
C GLN A 25 -8.48 -1.55 27.86
N THR A 26 -8.96 -1.93 26.67
CA THR A 26 -9.84 -3.06 26.47
C THR A 26 -8.96 -4.27 26.14
N THR A 27 -9.29 -5.42 26.72
CA THR A 27 -8.70 -6.70 26.32
C THR A 27 -9.45 -7.33 25.14
N ASP A 28 -10.59 -6.74 24.75
CA ASP A 28 -11.36 -7.14 23.57
C ASP A 28 -10.83 -6.42 22.33
N ILE A 29 -10.13 -7.19 21.49
CA ILE A 29 -9.51 -6.72 20.25
C ILE A 29 -10.55 -6.32 19.18
N LEU A 30 -11.72 -6.96 19.15
CA LEU A 30 -12.76 -6.61 18.17
C LEU A 30 -13.41 -5.28 18.53
N ALA A 31 -13.66 -5.06 19.82
CA ALA A 31 -14.12 -3.76 20.31
C ALA A 31 -13.08 -2.66 20.07
N TYR A 32 -11.79 -2.95 20.28
CA TYR A 32 -10.69 -2.04 19.93
C TYR A 32 -10.70 -1.66 18.45
N ILE A 33 -10.79 -2.65 17.54
CA ILE A 33 -10.80 -2.42 16.10
C ILE A 33 -11.98 -1.53 15.72
N LYS A 34 -13.20 -1.87 16.18
CA LYS A 34 -14.41 -1.10 15.89
C LYS A 34 -14.30 0.37 16.33
N GLN A 35 -13.70 0.64 17.49
CA GLN A 35 -13.48 2.00 17.98
C GLN A 35 -12.40 2.74 17.18
N THR A 36 -11.41 2.00 16.66
CA THR A 36 -10.25 2.58 15.97
C THR A 36 -10.63 3.22 14.63
N TRP A 37 -11.69 2.76 13.95
CA TRP A 37 -12.16 3.40 12.70
C TRP A 37 -12.45 4.89 12.87
N ALA A 38 -13.13 5.27 13.96
CA ALA A 38 -13.41 6.67 14.26
C ALA A 38 -12.11 7.47 14.53
N THR A 39 -11.13 6.87 15.20
CA THR A 39 -9.82 7.51 15.48
C THR A 39 -8.99 7.72 14.21
N LEU A 40 -9.09 6.78 13.27
CA LEU A 40 -8.37 6.83 11.99
C LEU A 40 -9.12 7.63 10.91
N THR A 41 -10.36 8.02 11.16
CA THR A 41 -11.11 8.84 10.21
C THR A 41 -10.52 10.25 10.14
N ARG A 42 -10.46 10.81 8.94
CA ARG A 42 -10.20 12.21 8.62
C ARG A 42 -11.33 12.73 7.77
N SER A 43 -11.58 14.03 7.88
CA SER A 43 -12.56 14.77 7.07
C SER A 43 -12.05 16.18 6.83
N ASN A 44 -12.81 17.01 6.12
CA ASN A 44 -12.50 18.43 5.98
C ASN A 44 -12.39 19.16 7.33
N LYS A 45 -13.03 18.68 8.40
CA LYS A 45 -12.83 19.24 9.76
C LYS A 45 -11.38 19.13 10.24
N ASP A 46 -10.67 18.11 9.76
CA ASP A 46 -9.28 17.80 10.08
C ASP A 46 -8.30 18.39 9.07
N LEU A 47 -8.79 19.07 8.01
CA LEU A 47 -7.99 19.49 6.86
C LEU A 47 -6.75 20.30 7.27
N ALA A 48 -6.91 21.26 8.18
CA ALA A 48 -5.80 22.08 8.65
C ALA A 48 -4.70 21.27 9.36
N LYS A 49 -5.11 20.22 10.10
CA LYS A 49 -4.16 19.29 10.74
C LYS A 49 -3.54 18.37 9.71
N ALA A 50 -4.31 17.89 8.75
CA ALA A 50 -3.84 17.03 7.67
C ALA A 50 -2.88 17.75 6.73
N ALA A 51 -3.06 19.06 6.51
CA ALA A 51 -2.20 19.87 5.64
C ALA A 51 -0.76 19.95 6.15
N VAL A 52 -0.55 19.92 7.47
CA VAL A 52 0.79 19.90 8.07
C VAL A 52 1.58 18.67 7.61
N ASP A 53 2.71 18.90 6.95
CA ASP A 53 3.62 17.84 6.55
C ASP A 53 4.99 18.04 7.21
N PRO A 54 5.38 17.25 8.22
CA PRO A 54 6.68 17.41 8.89
C PRO A 54 7.88 17.16 7.97
N LYS A 55 7.65 16.62 6.76
CA LYS A 55 8.67 16.44 5.74
C LYS A 55 8.96 17.75 4.98
N PHE A 56 8.12 18.77 5.08
CA PHE A 56 8.32 20.02 4.35
C PHE A 56 8.17 21.22 5.27
N LYS A 57 8.35 22.41 4.71
CA LYS A 57 8.11 23.67 5.41
C LYS A 57 6.83 24.30 4.86
N PRO A 58 6.07 25.03 5.71
CA PRO A 58 4.97 25.85 5.22
C PRO A 58 5.48 26.97 4.30
N GLU A 59 4.55 27.66 3.66
CA GLU A 59 4.81 28.88 2.89
C GLU A 59 5.46 29.98 3.76
N PRO A 60 6.08 31.01 3.16
CA PRO A 60 6.73 32.09 3.91
C PRO A 60 5.83 32.81 4.93
N ASP A 61 4.52 32.81 4.71
CA ASP A 61 3.53 33.39 5.63
C ASP A 61 3.07 32.43 6.74
N GLY A 62 3.62 31.20 6.76
CA GLY A 62 3.34 30.16 7.74
C GLY A 62 2.15 29.25 7.42
N ARG A 63 1.47 29.45 6.29
CA ARG A 63 0.32 28.62 5.89
C ARG A 63 0.76 27.36 5.13
N TRP A 64 -0.04 26.31 5.23
CA TRP A 64 0.16 25.05 4.51
C TRP A 64 -0.68 25.02 3.22
N PRO A 65 -0.07 24.71 2.06
CA PRO A 65 -0.83 24.59 0.82
C PRO A 65 -1.80 23.40 0.84
N VAL A 66 -3.03 23.66 0.42
CA VAL A 66 -4.05 22.66 0.08
C VAL A 66 -4.48 22.93 -1.36
N TYR A 67 -4.14 21.99 -2.24
CA TYR A 67 -4.38 22.14 -3.66
C TYR A 67 -5.70 21.49 -4.09
N VAL A 68 -6.48 22.26 -4.85
CA VAL A 68 -7.76 21.88 -5.43
C VAL A 68 -7.56 21.59 -6.93
N PRO A 69 -8.24 20.58 -7.51
CA PRO A 69 -8.18 20.38 -8.95
C PRO A 69 -8.62 21.60 -9.75
N ARG A 70 -7.96 21.84 -10.88
CA ARG A 70 -8.35 22.92 -11.80
C ARG A 70 -9.73 22.75 -12.43
N SER A 71 -10.21 21.51 -12.52
CA SER A 71 -11.53 21.17 -13.02
C SER A 71 -12.65 21.59 -12.07
N ASP A 72 -12.35 21.86 -10.82
CA ASP A 72 -13.31 22.28 -9.81
C ASP A 72 -13.30 23.80 -9.59
N ASP A 73 -14.41 24.33 -9.11
CA ASP A 73 -14.52 25.72 -8.69
C ASP A 73 -13.83 25.90 -7.33
N THR A 74 -12.61 26.43 -7.36
CA THR A 74 -11.82 26.68 -6.15
C THR A 74 -12.51 27.62 -5.17
N GLN A 75 -13.26 28.62 -5.65
CA GLN A 75 -13.96 29.56 -4.77
C GLN A 75 -15.11 28.85 -4.04
N LEU A 76 -15.89 28.04 -4.76
CA LEU A 76 -16.97 27.26 -4.15
C LEU A 76 -16.46 26.26 -3.12
N ILE A 77 -15.34 25.58 -3.40
CA ILE A 77 -14.69 24.66 -2.46
C ILE A 77 -14.18 25.43 -1.24
N GLU A 78 -13.53 26.57 -1.43
CA GLU A 78 -13.04 27.40 -0.32
C GLU A 78 -14.21 27.87 0.57
N GLU A 79 -15.33 28.30 -0.01
CA GLU A 79 -16.54 28.67 0.73
C GLU A 79 -17.12 27.49 1.52
N GLY A 80 -17.11 26.29 0.95
CA GLY A 80 -17.49 25.05 1.63
C GLY A 80 -16.59 24.75 2.83
N LEU A 81 -15.28 24.75 2.59
CA LEU A 81 -14.27 24.51 3.61
C LEU A 81 -14.32 25.54 4.74
N ARG A 82 -14.64 26.80 4.44
CA ARG A 82 -14.81 27.85 5.48
C ARG A 82 -15.95 27.53 6.46
N ARG A 83 -16.95 26.73 6.04
CA ARG A 83 -18.05 26.26 6.91
C ARG A 83 -17.71 24.99 7.70
N GLU A 84 -16.81 24.15 7.18
CA GLU A 84 -16.49 22.84 7.75
C GLU A 84 -15.23 22.84 8.63
N VAL A 85 -14.20 23.58 8.22
CA VAL A 85 -12.92 23.67 8.92
C VAL A 85 -13.04 24.64 10.10
N PRO A 86 -12.54 24.30 11.30
CA PRO A 86 -12.49 25.23 12.42
C PRO A 86 -11.76 26.54 12.05
N ALA A 87 -12.34 27.69 12.37
CA ALA A 87 -11.84 29.01 11.93
C ALA A 87 -10.36 29.27 12.28
N ALA A 88 -9.86 28.72 13.39
CA ALA A 88 -8.44 28.82 13.75
C ALA A 88 -7.54 28.01 12.79
N GLY A 89 -7.96 26.79 12.42
CA GLY A 89 -7.25 25.95 11.46
C GLY A 89 -7.36 26.46 10.03
N PHE A 90 -8.50 27.04 9.64
CA PHE A 90 -8.65 27.61 8.30
C PHE A 90 -7.63 28.74 8.03
N LYS A 91 -7.21 29.48 9.08
CA LYS A 91 -6.17 30.52 8.95
C LYS A 91 -4.76 29.97 8.74
N THR A 92 -4.53 28.68 8.98
CA THR A 92 -3.22 28.03 8.85
C THR A 92 -3.05 27.30 7.52
N ILE A 93 -4.04 27.37 6.62
CA ILE A 93 -3.99 26.75 5.30
C ILE A 93 -4.18 27.79 4.20
N ASN A 94 -3.65 27.48 3.03
CA ASN A 94 -3.81 28.25 1.82
C ASN A 94 -4.49 27.36 0.77
N ILE A 95 -5.70 27.71 0.34
CA ILE A 95 -6.43 26.94 -0.68
C ILE A 95 -6.06 27.50 -2.05
N GLU A 96 -5.47 26.67 -2.91
CA GLU A 96 -5.02 27.11 -4.23
C GLU A 96 -5.41 26.10 -5.32
N PRO A 97 -5.68 26.55 -6.55
CA PRO A 97 -5.80 25.62 -7.67
C PRO A 97 -4.45 24.98 -7.97
N LEU A 98 -4.44 23.71 -8.37
CA LEU A 98 -3.25 23.08 -8.95
C LEU A 98 -2.76 23.88 -10.17
N PRO A 99 -1.44 24.02 -10.38
CA PRO A 99 -0.91 24.67 -11.58
C PRO A 99 -1.20 23.86 -12.85
N GLU A 100 -1.12 24.50 -14.03
CA GLU A 100 -1.18 23.78 -15.32
C GLU A 100 -0.04 22.80 -15.48
N ASP A 101 1.14 23.33 -15.20
CA ASP A 101 2.41 22.65 -15.32
C ASP A 101 2.80 22.19 -13.92
N LEU A 102 2.72 20.88 -13.68
CA LEU A 102 3.09 20.31 -12.40
C LEU A 102 4.58 20.47 -12.10
N ASP A 103 5.43 20.66 -13.13
CA ASP A 103 6.86 20.94 -12.93
C ASP A 103 7.09 22.35 -12.36
N SER A 104 6.10 23.23 -12.46
CA SER A 104 6.13 24.56 -11.87
C SER A 104 5.79 24.58 -10.37
N LEU A 105 5.29 23.46 -9.82
CA LEU A 105 4.91 23.36 -8.41
C LEU A 105 6.15 23.49 -7.50
N ARG A 106 6.22 24.56 -6.71
CA ARG A 106 7.35 24.84 -5.82
C ARG A 106 7.10 24.32 -4.41
N GLU A 107 5.91 24.56 -3.89
CA GLU A 107 5.52 24.18 -2.53
C GLU A 107 4.81 22.81 -2.53
N GLN A 108 5.16 21.98 -1.55
CA GLN A 108 4.51 20.69 -1.37
C GLN A 108 3.29 20.84 -0.46
N GLY A 109 2.18 20.23 -0.85
CA GLY A 109 0.90 20.41 -0.18
C GLY A 109 0.01 19.17 -0.16
N LEU A 110 -1.09 19.28 0.57
CA LEU A 110 -2.16 18.29 0.58
C LEU A 110 -3.05 18.47 -0.67
N LEU A 111 -3.50 17.38 -1.25
CA LEU A 111 -4.51 17.39 -2.31
C LEU A 111 -5.90 17.24 -1.67
N TYR A 112 -6.81 18.14 -2.04
CA TYR A 112 -8.18 18.15 -1.52
C TYR A 112 -8.93 16.86 -1.90
N LEU A 113 -9.67 16.30 -0.95
CA LEU A 113 -10.61 15.21 -1.17
C LEU A 113 -11.98 15.61 -0.59
N PRO A 114 -13.09 15.39 -1.32
CA PRO A 114 -14.40 15.88 -0.91
C PRO A 114 -15.03 15.09 0.24
N HIS A 115 -14.69 13.81 0.42
CA HIS A 115 -15.35 12.94 1.40
C HIS A 115 -14.44 12.53 2.55
N PRO A 116 -15.01 12.18 3.73
CA PRO A 116 -14.26 11.54 4.80
C PRO A 116 -13.54 10.26 4.34
N TYR A 117 -12.40 9.96 4.96
CA TYR A 117 -11.62 8.76 4.67
C TYR A 117 -10.89 8.26 5.90
N VAL A 118 -10.42 7.03 5.86
CA VAL A 118 -9.64 6.42 6.94
C VAL A 118 -8.17 6.33 6.53
N VAL A 119 -7.28 6.78 7.42
CA VAL A 119 -5.82 6.73 7.21
C VAL A 119 -5.23 5.39 7.66
N PRO A 120 -4.04 4.99 7.19
CA PRO A 120 -3.40 3.76 7.64
C PRO A 120 -3.15 3.70 9.15
N GLY A 121 -2.64 4.76 9.78
CA GLY A 121 -2.36 4.74 11.23
C GLY A 121 -1.30 5.73 11.68
N GLY A 122 -1.12 5.85 13.00
CA GLY A 122 -0.05 6.67 13.60
C GLY A 122 0.06 8.09 13.05
N ARG A 123 1.20 8.38 12.41
CA ARG A 123 1.54 9.72 11.89
C ARG A 123 0.87 10.13 10.57
N PHE A 124 0.24 9.19 9.86
CA PHE A 124 -0.31 9.45 8.53
C PHE A 124 -1.61 10.27 8.63
N ASN A 125 -1.77 11.23 7.73
CA ASN A 125 -3.00 12.03 7.59
C ASN A 125 -3.59 11.99 6.18
N GLU A 126 -2.93 11.29 5.27
CA GLU A 126 -3.27 11.11 3.87
C GLU A 126 -4.11 9.84 3.67
N MET A 127 -4.99 9.87 2.68
CA MET A 127 -5.63 8.67 2.17
C MET A 127 -4.63 7.94 1.27
N TYR A 128 -4.31 6.68 1.58
CA TYR A 128 -3.37 5.87 0.80
C TYR A 128 -4.10 4.92 -0.16
N GLY A 129 -3.51 4.65 -1.31
CA GLY A 129 -4.10 3.86 -2.39
C GLY A 129 -4.53 2.44 -1.97
N TRP A 130 -3.58 1.52 -1.81
CA TRP A 130 -3.93 0.11 -1.58
C TRP A 130 -4.39 -0.22 -0.15
N ASP A 131 -3.92 0.52 0.87
CA ASP A 131 -4.36 0.39 2.26
C ASP A 131 -5.87 0.56 2.38
N SER A 132 -6.42 1.51 1.61
CA SER A 132 -7.84 1.85 1.62
C SER A 132 -8.74 0.69 1.24
N TYR A 133 -8.30 -0.23 0.37
CA TYR A 133 -9.08 -1.42 0.07
C TYR A 133 -9.24 -2.32 1.29
N PHE A 134 -8.13 -2.66 1.96
CA PHE A 134 -8.19 -3.51 3.15
C PHE A 134 -9.01 -2.82 4.24
N ILE A 135 -8.79 -1.53 4.49
CA ILE A 135 -9.59 -0.77 5.44
C ILE A 135 -11.08 -0.84 5.08
N GLN A 136 -11.45 -0.67 3.82
CA GLN A 136 -12.84 -0.73 3.38
C GLN A 136 -13.48 -2.10 3.63
N VAL A 137 -12.73 -3.21 3.50
CA VAL A 137 -13.21 -4.54 3.89
C VAL A 137 -13.65 -4.55 5.37
N GLY A 138 -12.82 -3.98 6.25
CA GLY A 138 -13.13 -3.84 7.68
C GLY A 138 -14.34 -2.92 7.95
N LEU A 139 -14.44 -1.80 7.24
CA LEU A 139 -15.56 -0.86 7.37
C LEU A 139 -16.89 -1.50 6.94
N LEU A 140 -16.91 -2.20 5.81
CA LEU A 140 -18.10 -2.89 5.31
C LEU A 140 -18.56 -4.01 6.25
N ARG A 141 -17.60 -4.72 6.86
CA ARG A 141 -17.88 -5.72 7.91
C ARG A 141 -18.54 -5.06 9.12
N ASP A 142 -18.01 -3.93 9.58
CA ASP A 142 -18.48 -3.24 10.77
C ASP A 142 -19.71 -2.34 10.54
N GLY A 143 -20.31 -2.37 9.34
CA GLY A 143 -21.50 -1.60 9.01
C GLY A 143 -21.27 -0.11 8.78
N GLU A 144 -20.02 0.32 8.61
CA GLU A 144 -19.62 1.71 8.30
C GLU A 144 -19.79 2.01 6.80
N LEU A 145 -20.97 1.70 6.25
CA LEU A 145 -21.21 1.70 4.81
C LEU A 145 -20.99 3.08 4.15
N ASN A 146 -21.41 4.16 4.82
CA ASN A 146 -21.24 5.51 4.29
C ASN A 146 -19.76 5.86 4.15
N LEU A 147 -18.96 5.58 5.19
CA LEU A 147 -17.52 5.84 5.16
C LEU A 147 -16.80 4.95 4.14
N ALA A 148 -17.22 3.69 4.00
CA ALA A 148 -16.71 2.81 2.96
C ALA A 148 -17.01 3.35 1.55
N LYS A 149 -18.23 3.87 1.32
CA LYS A 149 -18.61 4.53 0.07
C LYS A 149 -17.83 5.82 -0.17
N ASP A 150 -17.70 6.67 0.85
CA ASP A 150 -16.94 7.92 0.81
C ASP A 150 -15.49 7.70 0.35
N MET A 151 -14.85 6.62 0.82
CA MET A 151 -13.50 6.24 0.36
C MET A 151 -13.49 5.81 -1.13
N ALA A 152 -14.49 5.05 -1.60
CA ALA A 152 -14.60 4.74 -3.02
C ALA A 152 -14.85 6.00 -3.87
N ASP A 153 -15.70 6.90 -3.39
CA ASP A 153 -15.99 8.19 -4.04
C ASP A 153 -14.74 9.08 -4.13
N ASN A 154 -13.89 9.09 -3.10
CA ASN A 154 -12.60 9.78 -3.15
C ASN A 154 -11.68 9.21 -4.22
N PHE A 155 -11.58 7.89 -4.39
CA PHE A 155 -10.77 7.32 -5.49
C PHE A 155 -11.34 7.59 -6.88
N LEU A 156 -12.67 7.63 -7.02
CA LEU A 156 -13.32 8.08 -8.25
C LEU A 156 -13.02 9.56 -8.50
N TYR A 157 -13.03 10.39 -7.46
CA TYR A 157 -12.64 11.80 -7.51
C TYR A 157 -11.17 11.98 -7.93
N GLU A 158 -10.22 11.25 -7.32
CA GLU A 158 -8.81 11.27 -7.70
C GLU A 158 -8.62 10.85 -9.16
N THR A 159 -9.30 9.80 -9.59
CA THR A 159 -9.25 9.35 -10.99
C THR A 159 -9.78 10.41 -11.96
N LYS A 160 -10.89 11.07 -11.60
CA LYS A 160 -11.47 12.16 -12.40
C LYS A 160 -10.49 13.33 -12.50
N ASN A 161 -9.93 13.77 -11.38
CA ASN A 161 -9.30 15.07 -11.24
C ASN A 161 -7.76 15.05 -11.21
N TYR A 162 -7.15 13.99 -10.71
CA TYR A 162 -5.69 13.76 -10.67
C TYR A 162 -5.25 12.68 -11.68
N GLY A 163 -6.20 12.10 -12.39
CA GLY A 163 -5.99 11.16 -13.49
C GLY A 163 -5.78 9.71 -13.07
N LYS A 164 -5.61 9.44 -11.78
CA LYS A 164 -5.39 8.09 -11.23
C LYS A 164 -5.68 8.07 -9.73
N VAL A 165 -5.86 6.88 -9.16
CA VAL A 165 -5.73 6.70 -7.70
C VAL A 165 -4.27 6.92 -7.32
N LEU A 166 -4.03 7.81 -6.36
CA LEU A 166 -2.68 8.22 -5.98
C LEU A 166 -2.09 7.26 -4.95
N ASN A 167 -0.76 7.29 -4.80
CA ASN A 167 -0.09 6.62 -3.67
C ASN A 167 -0.65 7.16 -2.35
N ALA A 168 -0.67 8.49 -2.21
CA ALA A 168 -1.51 9.18 -1.24
C ALA A 168 -1.85 10.59 -1.77
N ASN A 169 -2.80 11.29 -1.14
CA ASN A 169 -3.27 12.60 -1.61
C ASN A 169 -2.31 13.77 -1.24
N ARG A 170 -1.05 13.70 -1.69
CA ARG A 170 -0.05 14.79 -1.61
C ARG A 170 0.51 15.10 -2.98
N THR A 171 0.94 16.34 -3.18
CA THR A 171 1.49 16.80 -4.47
C THR A 171 2.66 15.98 -4.99
N TYR A 172 3.59 15.56 -4.13
CA TYR A 172 4.74 14.72 -4.50
C TYR A 172 4.36 13.28 -4.88
N TYR A 173 3.08 12.91 -4.79
CA TYR A 173 2.54 11.64 -5.28
C TYR A 173 1.71 11.77 -6.57
N LEU A 174 1.55 12.97 -7.17
CA LEU A 174 0.75 13.16 -8.40
C LEU A 174 1.21 12.29 -9.59
N THR A 175 2.49 11.93 -9.60
CA THR A 175 3.11 11.08 -10.62
C THR A 175 3.01 9.59 -10.32
N ARG A 176 2.60 9.22 -9.09
CA ARG A 176 2.72 7.86 -8.56
C ARG A 176 1.40 7.29 -8.07
N SER A 177 1.09 6.06 -8.50
CA SER A 177 -0.06 5.32 -8.01
C SER A 177 0.30 4.32 -6.89
N GLN A 178 -0.55 3.32 -6.68
CA GLN A 178 -0.35 2.16 -5.82
C GLN A 178 -1.12 0.94 -6.39
N PRO A 179 -0.91 -0.29 -5.88
CA PRO A 179 -1.58 -1.49 -6.40
C PRO A 179 -3.11 -1.30 -6.57
N PRO A 180 -3.70 -1.57 -7.74
CA PRO A 180 -5.04 -1.09 -8.06
C PRO A 180 -6.16 -2.01 -7.55
N PHE A 181 -6.95 -1.54 -6.57
CA PHE A 181 -8.10 -2.24 -5.98
C PHE A 181 -9.45 -1.52 -6.20
N LEU A 182 -9.53 -0.52 -7.08
CA LEU A 182 -10.73 0.32 -7.24
C LEU A 182 -12.00 -0.48 -7.56
N THR A 183 -11.94 -1.46 -8.45
CA THR A 183 -13.09 -2.30 -8.81
C THR A 183 -13.60 -3.15 -7.65
N GLN A 184 -12.69 -3.68 -6.82
CA GLN A 184 -13.04 -4.40 -5.60
C GLN A 184 -13.80 -3.48 -4.64
N MET A 185 -13.32 -2.24 -4.48
CA MET A 185 -13.93 -1.27 -3.58
C MET A 185 -15.32 -0.85 -4.05
N VAL A 186 -15.47 -0.59 -5.35
CA VAL A 186 -16.77 -0.23 -5.94
C VAL A 186 -17.77 -1.37 -5.81
N LEU A 187 -17.37 -2.61 -6.14
CA LEU A 187 -18.24 -3.78 -6.00
C LEU A 187 -18.59 -4.09 -4.53
N GLY A 188 -17.67 -3.86 -3.59
CA GLY A 188 -17.93 -4.03 -2.16
C GLY A 188 -19.05 -3.12 -1.66
N VAL A 189 -19.05 -1.84 -2.06
CA VAL A 189 -20.12 -0.89 -1.75
C VAL A 189 -21.41 -1.23 -2.51
N TYR A 190 -21.31 -1.58 -3.80
CA TYR A 190 -22.46 -1.94 -4.61
C TYR A 190 -23.20 -3.17 -4.06
N ALA A 191 -22.47 -4.17 -3.53
CA ALA A 191 -23.05 -5.36 -2.93
C ALA A 191 -23.94 -5.07 -1.70
N LYS A 192 -23.78 -3.91 -1.06
CA LYS A 192 -24.60 -3.46 0.08
C LYS A 192 -25.70 -2.49 -0.31
N THR A 193 -25.46 -1.65 -1.32
CA THR A 193 -26.35 -0.54 -1.71
C THR A 193 -27.28 -0.89 -2.86
N HIS A 194 -26.83 -1.75 -3.78
CA HIS A 194 -27.46 -2.00 -5.08
C HIS A 194 -27.74 -0.71 -5.88
N ASP A 195 -26.96 0.35 -5.65
CA ASP A 195 -27.14 1.64 -6.34
C ASP A 195 -26.59 1.54 -7.77
N ARG A 196 -27.50 1.19 -8.70
CA ARG A 196 -27.17 1.03 -10.12
C ARG A 196 -26.72 2.35 -10.75
N LYS A 197 -27.28 3.49 -10.34
CA LYS A 197 -26.92 4.79 -10.92
C LYS A 197 -25.51 5.19 -10.52
N TRP A 198 -25.16 5.01 -9.25
CA TRP A 198 -23.80 5.22 -8.77
C TRP A 198 -22.81 4.30 -9.46
N LEU A 199 -23.16 3.04 -9.69
CA LEU A 199 -22.33 2.09 -10.43
C LEU A 199 -22.11 2.53 -11.89
N GLU A 200 -23.16 3.04 -12.54
CA GLU A 200 -23.10 3.60 -13.91
C GLU A 200 -22.18 4.82 -13.99
N ASP A 201 -22.18 5.69 -12.98
CA ASP A 201 -21.30 6.86 -12.90
C ASP A 201 -19.84 6.48 -12.61
N ALA A 202 -19.61 5.39 -11.88
CA ALA A 202 -18.29 4.91 -11.55
C ALA A 202 -17.58 4.22 -12.73
N GLU A 203 -18.31 3.55 -13.63
CA GLU A 203 -17.74 2.71 -14.69
C GLU A 203 -16.77 3.46 -15.63
N PRO A 204 -17.08 4.66 -16.16
CA PRO A 204 -16.14 5.38 -17.02
C PRO A 204 -14.85 5.79 -16.30
N LEU A 205 -14.93 6.02 -14.98
CA LEU A 205 -13.76 6.35 -14.17
C LEU A 205 -12.92 5.10 -13.89
N ILE A 206 -13.55 3.95 -13.66
CA ILE A 206 -12.84 2.66 -13.59
C ILE A 206 -12.07 2.40 -14.87
N GLU A 207 -12.70 2.59 -16.04
CA GLU A 207 -12.01 2.42 -17.32
C GLU A 207 -10.84 3.41 -17.45
N LYS A 208 -11.06 4.70 -17.13
CA LYS A 208 -9.98 5.71 -17.14
C LYS A 208 -8.79 5.29 -16.27
N TYR A 209 -9.05 4.79 -15.05
CA TYR A 209 -7.98 4.31 -14.17
C TYR A 209 -7.32 3.04 -14.71
N TYR A 210 -8.06 2.11 -15.29
CA TYR A 210 -7.46 0.93 -15.92
C TYR A 210 -6.51 1.31 -17.06
N GLN A 211 -6.86 2.31 -17.88
CA GLN A 211 -6.04 2.72 -19.02
C GLN A 211 -4.64 3.22 -18.62
N ILE A 212 -4.45 3.77 -17.41
CA ILE A 212 -3.10 4.18 -16.98
C ILE A 212 -2.16 2.98 -16.83
N TRP A 213 -2.69 1.80 -16.48
CA TRP A 213 -1.92 0.57 -16.31
C TRP A 213 -1.78 -0.24 -17.60
N ALA A 214 -2.75 -0.07 -18.52
CA ALA A 214 -2.84 -0.80 -19.78
C ALA A 214 -2.28 -0.01 -20.99
N ALA A 215 -1.62 1.13 -20.73
CA ALA A 215 -0.93 1.94 -21.73
C ALA A 215 0.56 2.10 -21.38
N GLU A 216 1.39 2.42 -22.38
CA GLU A 216 2.79 2.78 -22.12
C GLU A 216 2.87 4.05 -21.26
N PRO A 217 3.81 4.12 -20.29
CA PRO A 217 4.94 3.22 -20.09
C PRO A 217 4.69 2.03 -19.14
N HIS A 218 3.50 1.90 -18.54
CA HIS A 218 3.16 0.78 -17.67
C HIS A 218 2.96 -0.52 -18.46
N LEU A 219 2.35 -0.47 -19.64
CA LEU A 219 2.25 -1.59 -20.55
C LEU A 219 3.65 -1.95 -21.08
N THR A 220 3.99 -3.24 -21.00
CA THR A 220 5.15 -3.86 -21.64
C THR A 220 4.69 -4.47 -22.97
N PRO A 221 4.95 -3.85 -24.14
CA PRO A 221 4.40 -4.30 -25.42
C PRO A 221 4.81 -5.72 -25.81
N GLU A 222 6.01 -6.15 -25.42
CA GLU A 222 6.57 -7.46 -25.76
C GLU A 222 5.81 -8.62 -25.09
N THR A 223 5.27 -8.39 -23.91
CA THR A 223 4.57 -9.41 -23.12
C THR A 223 3.06 -9.21 -23.14
N GLY A 224 2.59 -7.98 -23.40
CA GLY A 224 1.19 -7.59 -23.24
C GLY A 224 0.74 -7.59 -21.78
N LEU A 225 1.67 -7.47 -20.85
CA LEU A 225 1.47 -7.35 -19.40
C LEU A 225 1.92 -5.96 -18.94
N SER A 226 1.76 -5.66 -17.66
CA SER A 226 2.08 -4.35 -17.09
C SER A 226 3.18 -4.43 -16.02
N ARG A 227 3.96 -3.36 -15.92
CA ARG A 227 4.96 -3.09 -14.89
C ARG A 227 4.57 -1.89 -14.03
N TYR A 228 5.23 -1.74 -12.88
CA TYR A 228 5.19 -0.48 -12.14
C TYR A 228 6.13 0.53 -12.78
N TRP A 229 5.68 1.78 -12.91
CA TRP A 229 6.43 2.87 -13.52
C TRP A 229 5.91 4.22 -13.02
N ASP A 230 6.61 4.83 -12.05
CA ASP A 230 6.30 6.20 -11.63
C ASP A 230 6.67 7.18 -12.76
N MET A 231 5.77 8.10 -13.09
CA MET A 231 5.99 9.11 -14.13
C MET A 231 6.96 10.22 -13.72
N GLY A 232 7.30 10.34 -12.43
CA GLY A 232 8.20 11.36 -11.89
C GLY A 232 9.67 11.02 -12.08
N GLU A 233 10.51 12.05 -12.15
CA GLU A 233 11.96 11.93 -12.36
C GLU A 233 12.77 12.40 -11.13
N GLY A 234 14.04 12.02 -11.08
CA GLY A 234 14.97 12.41 -10.00
C GLY A 234 14.58 11.87 -8.61
N PRO A 235 15.26 12.31 -7.54
CA PRO A 235 15.00 11.81 -6.19
C PRO A 235 13.58 12.12 -5.72
N ALA A 236 12.97 11.18 -5.00
CA ALA A 236 11.65 11.37 -4.42
C ALA A 236 11.71 12.39 -3.26
N PRO A 237 10.95 13.51 -3.30
CA PRO A 237 11.10 14.61 -2.34
C PRO A 237 10.91 14.20 -0.87
N GLU A 238 9.95 13.32 -0.62
CA GLU A 238 9.62 12.81 0.71
C GLU A 238 10.74 11.94 1.31
N VAL A 239 11.51 11.27 0.43
CA VAL A 239 12.63 10.40 0.81
C VAL A 239 13.83 11.24 1.22
N VAL A 240 14.19 12.22 0.39
CA VAL A 240 15.28 13.16 0.67
C VAL A 240 15.05 13.88 2.00
N SER A 241 13.80 14.25 2.25
CA SER A 241 13.48 15.01 3.45
C SER A 241 13.46 14.16 4.72
N ALA A 242 12.73 13.04 4.71
CA ALA A 242 12.30 12.40 5.96
C ALA A 242 12.83 10.99 6.21
N GLU A 243 13.34 10.29 5.21
CA GLU A 243 13.86 8.92 5.39
C GLU A 243 15.29 8.96 5.89
N ARG A 244 15.45 9.12 7.21
CA ARG A 244 16.76 9.17 7.88
C ARG A 244 16.89 8.09 8.94
N ASN A 245 18.08 7.50 9.05
CA ASN A 245 18.40 6.59 10.15
C ASN A 245 18.75 7.36 11.44
N ALA A 246 19.07 6.63 12.52
CA ALA A 246 19.43 7.21 13.81
C ALA A 246 20.69 8.10 13.76
N GLN A 247 21.54 7.94 12.75
CA GLN A 247 22.74 8.74 12.50
C GLN A 247 22.46 9.95 11.59
N GLY A 248 21.22 10.15 11.14
CA GLY A 248 20.81 11.25 10.27
C GLY A 248 21.07 11.04 8.78
N LEU A 249 21.62 9.87 8.39
CA LEU A 249 21.86 9.52 7.00
C LEU A 249 20.54 9.24 6.28
N THR A 250 20.39 9.83 5.10
CA THR A 250 19.26 9.61 4.20
C THR A 250 19.26 8.19 3.64
N HIS A 251 18.10 7.73 3.19
CA HIS A 251 17.98 6.47 2.44
C HIS A 251 18.98 6.38 1.28
N TYR A 252 19.10 7.43 0.46
CA TYR A 252 20.02 7.44 -0.68
C TYR A 252 21.50 7.39 -0.27
N GLU A 253 21.89 8.01 0.85
CA GLU A 253 23.25 7.87 1.38
C GLU A 253 23.54 6.44 1.83
N LEU A 254 22.58 5.78 2.48
CA LEU A 254 22.70 4.38 2.90
C LEU A 254 22.79 3.43 1.71
N VAL A 255 22.00 3.68 0.66
CA VAL A 255 22.05 2.89 -0.57
C VAL A 255 23.40 3.06 -1.25
N LYS A 256 23.91 4.30 -1.41
CA LYS A 256 25.25 4.52 -1.99
C LYS A 256 26.33 3.76 -1.22
N GLU A 257 26.30 3.83 0.11
CA GLU A 257 27.25 3.10 0.94
C GLU A 257 27.15 1.59 0.74
N PHE A 258 25.94 1.05 0.61
CA PHE A 258 25.73 -0.36 0.29
C PHE A 258 26.29 -0.73 -1.09
N LEU A 259 25.94 0.02 -2.14
CA LEU A 259 26.40 -0.22 -3.52
C LEU A 259 27.93 -0.12 -3.65
N ARG A 260 28.58 0.69 -2.81
CA ARG A 260 30.04 0.83 -2.75
C ARG A 260 30.72 -0.38 -2.13
N THR A 261 30.06 -1.03 -1.16
CA THR A 261 30.69 -2.02 -0.27
C THR A 261 30.25 -3.46 -0.53
N HIS A 262 29.17 -3.67 -1.27
CA HIS A 262 28.60 -5.00 -1.52
C HIS A 262 28.70 -5.39 -3.00
N GLU A 263 28.96 -6.67 -3.25
CA GLU A 263 28.86 -7.25 -4.58
C GLU A 263 27.39 -7.55 -4.90
N ILE A 264 26.86 -7.03 -6.02
CA ILE A 264 25.49 -7.26 -6.49
C ILE A 264 25.56 -7.94 -7.85
N LYS A 265 24.82 -9.06 -7.98
CA LYS A 265 24.79 -9.89 -9.19
C LYS A 265 23.43 -9.92 -9.88
N ASP A 266 22.40 -9.40 -9.23
CA ASP A 266 21.04 -9.40 -9.77
C ASP A 266 20.88 -8.48 -10.98
N TYR A 267 21.67 -7.41 -11.06
CA TYR A 267 21.67 -6.42 -12.14
C TYR A 267 23.03 -5.74 -12.30
N ASP A 268 23.22 -5.02 -13.41
CA ASP A 268 24.42 -4.22 -13.66
C ASP A 268 24.38 -2.91 -12.84
N VAL A 269 25.10 -2.91 -11.72
CA VAL A 269 25.17 -1.78 -10.78
C VAL A 269 25.63 -0.48 -11.46
N SER A 270 26.42 -0.55 -12.54
CA SER A 270 26.92 0.65 -13.22
C SER A 270 25.82 1.48 -13.89
N GLN A 271 24.66 0.88 -14.17
CA GLN A 271 23.49 1.59 -14.67
C GLN A 271 22.77 2.40 -13.60
N TYR A 272 22.96 2.05 -12.33
CA TYR A 272 22.27 2.62 -11.17
C TYR A 272 23.16 3.51 -10.30
N TYR A 273 24.46 3.28 -10.32
CA TYR A 273 25.44 3.99 -9.50
C TYR A 273 26.76 4.21 -10.24
N ASP A 274 27.13 5.47 -10.39
CA ASP A 274 28.43 5.87 -10.92
C ASP A 274 29.45 5.92 -9.78
N LYS A 275 30.30 4.89 -9.74
CA LYS A 275 31.37 4.74 -8.75
C LYS A 275 32.48 5.80 -8.87
N ALA A 276 32.68 6.38 -10.06
CA ALA A 276 33.72 7.38 -10.26
C ALA A 276 33.32 8.73 -9.65
N THR A 277 32.03 9.06 -9.65
CA THR A 277 31.49 10.33 -9.13
C THR A 277 30.73 10.20 -7.81
N ASP A 278 30.56 8.99 -7.30
CA ASP A 278 29.75 8.65 -6.12
C ASP A 278 28.30 9.18 -6.23
N GLN A 279 27.69 9.02 -7.41
CA GLN A 279 26.33 9.49 -7.70
C GLN A 279 25.39 8.34 -8.08
N LEU A 280 24.15 8.44 -7.63
CA LEU A 280 23.05 7.61 -8.12
C LEU A 280 22.57 8.16 -9.47
N THR A 281 22.23 7.27 -10.41
CA THR A 281 21.81 7.66 -11.76
C THR A 281 20.31 8.00 -11.81
N GLN A 282 19.85 8.54 -12.95
CA GLN A 282 18.41 8.72 -13.17
C GLN A 282 17.65 7.39 -13.20
N LEU A 283 18.27 6.31 -13.69
CA LEU A 283 17.67 4.99 -13.70
C LEU A 283 17.42 4.47 -12.27
N PHE A 284 18.35 4.73 -11.34
CA PHE A 284 18.15 4.43 -9.93
C PHE A 284 16.91 5.13 -9.38
N TYR A 285 16.78 6.43 -9.62
CA TYR A 285 15.64 7.18 -9.11
C TYR A 285 14.31 6.72 -9.73
N LYS A 286 14.32 6.36 -11.02
CA LYS A 286 13.16 5.75 -11.68
C LYS A 286 12.78 4.41 -11.03
N GLY A 287 13.78 3.58 -10.71
CA GLY A 287 13.63 2.32 -9.98
C GLY A 287 13.03 2.50 -8.58
N ASP A 288 13.62 3.37 -7.75
CA ASP A 288 13.15 3.67 -6.39
C ASP A 288 11.70 4.18 -6.38
N ARG A 289 11.38 5.14 -7.27
CA ARG A 289 10.03 5.66 -7.39
C ARG A 289 9.01 4.59 -7.82
N SER A 290 9.37 3.74 -8.78
CA SER A 290 8.50 2.67 -9.27
C SER A 290 8.35 1.53 -8.25
N MET A 291 9.37 1.25 -7.45
CA MET A 291 9.27 0.37 -6.28
C MET A 291 8.25 0.91 -5.27
N ARG A 292 8.20 2.22 -5.04
CA ARG A 292 7.22 2.84 -4.14
C ARG A 292 5.79 2.76 -4.70
N GLU A 293 5.65 2.76 -6.02
CA GLU A 293 4.36 2.51 -6.68
C GLU A 293 3.87 1.07 -6.45
N SER A 294 4.79 0.11 -6.23
CA SER A 294 4.41 -1.27 -5.95
C SER A 294 3.90 -1.51 -4.52
N GLY A 295 4.13 -0.57 -3.60
CA GLY A 295 3.88 -0.74 -2.16
C GLY A 295 4.83 -1.70 -1.44
N PHE A 296 5.92 -2.13 -2.08
CA PHE A 296 6.91 -3.08 -1.54
C PHE A 296 8.27 -2.40 -1.32
N ASP A 297 8.25 -1.21 -0.73
CA ASP A 297 9.42 -0.33 -0.56
C ASP A 297 10.12 -0.52 0.81
N PRO A 298 11.39 -0.96 0.87
CA PRO A 298 12.03 -1.85 -0.10
C PRO A 298 11.86 -3.33 0.25
N SER A 299 12.18 -4.17 -0.75
CA SER A 299 12.62 -5.56 -0.61
C SER A 299 13.77 -5.84 -1.58
N ASN A 300 14.26 -7.08 -1.65
CA ASN A 300 15.23 -7.53 -2.66
C ASN A 300 14.59 -8.39 -3.78
N ARG A 301 13.26 -8.34 -3.88
CA ARG A 301 12.47 -9.09 -4.87
C ARG A 301 12.87 -8.82 -6.31
N PHE A 302 13.39 -7.63 -6.64
CA PHE A 302 13.94 -7.28 -7.96
C PHE A 302 15.43 -6.92 -7.87
N GLY A 303 16.17 -7.64 -7.05
CA GLY A 303 17.56 -7.32 -6.70
C GLY A 303 17.63 -6.29 -5.57
N ALA A 304 18.85 -5.96 -5.13
CA ALA A 304 19.06 -5.06 -3.98
C ALA A 304 18.23 -3.78 -4.09
N PHE A 305 17.40 -3.52 -3.08
CA PHE A 305 16.48 -2.37 -2.98
C PHE A 305 15.36 -2.29 -4.01
N ASN A 306 15.04 -3.39 -4.72
CA ASN A 306 14.00 -3.45 -5.75
C ASN A 306 14.15 -2.45 -6.91
N ILE A 307 15.31 -1.83 -7.11
CA ILE A 307 15.46 -0.77 -8.12
C ILE A 307 15.34 -1.26 -9.56
N ASP A 308 15.57 -2.55 -9.82
CA ASP A 308 15.45 -3.16 -11.15
C ASP A 308 13.98 -3.41 -11.55
N ILE A 309 13.00 -3.13 -10.67
CA ILE A 309 11.56 -3.41 -10.85
C ILE A 309 10.98 -2.93 -12.19
N ILE A 310 11.53 -1.86 -12.74
CA ILE A 310 11.12 -1.24 -14.02
C ILE A 310 11.34 -2.15 -15.24
N HIS A 311 12.04 -3.27 -15.06
CA HIS A 311 12.32 -4.27 -16.10
C HIS A 311 11.52 -5.56 -15.92
N TYR A 312 10.56 -5.57 -14.99
CA TYR A 312 9.75 -6.74 -14.68
C TYR A 312 8.26 -6.46 -14.88
N ASP A 313 7.55 -7.47 -15.40
CA ASP A 313 6.12 -7.60 -15.21
C ASP A 313 5.89 -8.32 -13.86
N PRO A 314 5.29 -7.68 -12.84
CA PRO A 314 5.08 -8.34 -11.56
C PRO A 314 3.81 -9.20 -11.56
N VAL A 315 3.86 -10.40 -10.97
CA VAL A 315 2.69 -11.29 -10.88
C VAL A 315 1.56 -10.65 -10.08
N CYS A 316 1.88 -9.87 -9.04
CA CYS A 316 0.87 -9.18 -8.23
C CYS A 316 0.09 -8.12 -9.02
N LEU A 317 0.79 -7.21 -9.71
CA LEU A 317 0.15 -6.17 -10.51
C LEU A 317 -0.75 -6.79 -11.59
N ASN A 318 -0.23 -7.77 -12.32
CA ASN A 318 -0.97 -8.39 -13.41
C ASN A 318 -2.16 -9.23 -12.90
N SER A 319 -2.09 -9.79 -11.69
CA SER A 319 -3.24 -10.43 -11.06
C SER A 319 -4.32 -9.41 -10.64
N LEU A 320 -3.92 -8.21 -10.20
CA LEU A 320 -4.85 -7.13 -9.90
C LEU A 320 -5.51 -6.57 -11.16
N LEU A 321 -4.75 -6.43 -12.26
CA LEU A 321 -5.32 -6.01 -13.54
C LEU A 321 -6.27 -7.07 -14.13
N TYR A 322 -5.99 -8.36 -13.92
CA TYR A 322 -6.95 -9.42 -14.23
C TYR A 322 -8.26 -9.22 -13.46
N LEU A 323 -8.17 -8.92 -12.16
CA LEU A 323 -9.34 -8.65 -11.34
C LEU A 323 -10.10 -7.41 -11.82
N MET A 324 -9.41 -6.31 -12.12
CA MET A 324 -10.06 -5.13 -12.71
C MET A 324 -10.78 -5.47 -14.00
N GLU A 325 -10.18 -6.27 -14.88
CA GLU A 325 -10.79 -6.67 -16.15
C GLU A 325 -12.02 -7.55 -15.92
N ALA A 326 -11.91 -8.59 -15.09
CA ALA A 326 -13.01 -9.50 -14.76
C ALA A 326 -14.16 -8.79 -14.03
N GLN A 327 -13.84 -7.87 -13.13
CA GLN A 327 -14.81 -7.13 -12.35
C GLN A 327 -15.48 -6.02 -13.15
N THR A 328 -14.76 -5.36 -14.06
CA THR A 328 -15.38 -4.40 -14.99
C THR A 328 -16.36 -5.12 -15.91
N ALA A 329 -16.08 -6.35 -16.33
CA ALA A 329 -17.08 -7.15 -17.03
C ALA A 329 -18.34 -7.42 -16.19
N ASP A 330 -18.20 -7.76 -14.91
CA ASP A 330 -19.33 -7.95 -13.99
C ASP A 330 -20.14 -6.65 -13.77
N ILE A 331 -19.45 -5.52 -13.63
CA ILE A 331 -20.07 -4.19 -13.57
C ILE A 331 -20.90 -3.92 -14.82
N LEU A 332 -20.32 -4.16 -16.01
CA LEU A 332 -21.02 -3.96 -17.27
C LEU A 332 -22.22 -4.88 -17.45
N ASP A 333 -22.16 -6.13 -16.99
CA ASP A 333 -23.35 -7.01 -16.98
C ASP A 333 -24.45 -6.47 -16.07
N LYS A 334 -24.10 -5.98 -14.87
CA LYS A 334 -25.05 -5.33 -13.93
C LYS A 334 -25.68 -4.06 -14.51
N LEU A 335 -25.03 -3.45 -15.48
CA LEU A 335 -25.49 -2.28 -16.24
C LEU A 335 -26.14 -2.65 -17.58
N ASP A 336 -26.40 -3.93 -17.83
CA ASP A 336 -27.03 -4.45 -19.05
C ASP A 336 -26.21 -4.21 -20.34
N ARG A 337 -24.89 -4.02 -20.21
CA ARG A 337 -23.92 -3.78 -21.30
C ARG A 337 -23.11 -5.04 -21.64
N SER A 338 -23.79 -6.16 -21.89
CA SER A 338 -23.14 -7.47 -22.07
C SER A 338 -22.15 -7.55 -23.25
N ALA A 339 -22.34 -6.75 -24.31
CA ALA A 339 -21.41 -6.68 -25.43
C ALA A 339 -20.05 -6.12 -25.00
N ASP A 340 -20.06 -5.03 -24.22
CA ASP A 340 -18.84 -4.43 -23.66
C ASP A 340 -18.22 -5.38 -22.63
N ALA A 341 -19.04 -6.00 -21.78
CA ALA A 341 -18.59 -7.01 -20.82
C ALA A 341 -17.83 -8.16 -21.50
N ALA A 342 -18.24 -8.59 -22.71
CA ALA A 342 -17.53 -9.64 -23.45
C ALA A 342 -16.11 -9.22 -23.88
N VAL A 343 -15.87 -7.94 -24.15
CA VAL A 343 -14.52 -7.41 -24.43
C VAL A 343 -13.64 -7.51 -23.20
N TRP A 344 -14.16 -7.10 -22.04
CA TRP A 344 -13.43 -7.16 -20.76
C TRP A 344 -13.14 -8.59 -20.29
N ARG A 345 -14.08 -9.53 -20.46
CA ARG A 345 -13.82 -10.95 -20.19
C ARG A 345 -12.71 -11.52 -21.07
N ARG A 346 -12.63 -11.09 -22.33
CA ARG A 346 -11.54 -11.49 -23.24
C ARG A 346 -10.19 -10.97 -22.75
N ARG A 347 -10.12 -9.70 -22.35
CA ARG A 347 -8.90 -9.10 -21.75
C ARG A 347 -8.43 -9.90 -20.53
N ALA A 348 -9.35 -10.18 -19.60
CA ALA A 348 -9.06 -10.99 -18.42
C ALA A 348 -8.52 -12.38 -18.78
N ALA A 349 -9.17 -13.08 -19.72
CA ALA A 349 -8.73 -14.40 -20.17
C ALA A 349 -7.33 -14.36 -20.82
N GLU A 350 -7.07 -13.37 -21.67
CA GLU A 350 -5.76 -13.18 -22.30
C GLU A 350 -4.66 -12.87 -21.28
N ARG A 351 -4.95 -12.02 -20.28
CA ARG A 351 -4.00 -11.71 -19.21
C ARG A 351 -3.69 -12.92 -18.35
N ALA A 352 -4.70 -13.67 -17.91
CA ALA A 352 -4.51 -14.91 -17.16
C ALA A 352 -3.65 -15.91 -17.95
N ALA A 353 -3.89 -16.06 -19.26
CA ALA A 353 -3.09 -16.93 -20.12
C ALA A 353 -1.63 -16.45 -20.22
N ARG A 354 -1.38 -15.14 -20.34
CA ARG A 354 -0.02 -14.57 -20.36
C ARG A 354 0.71 -14.79 -19.03
N ILE A 355 0.05 -14.58 -17.90
CA ILE A 355 0.61 -14.85 -16.56
C ILE A 355 0.97 -16.33 -16.43
N ASN A 356 0.03 -17.23 -16.71
CA ASN A 356 0.27 -18.68 -16.62
C ASN A 356 1.37 -19.18 -17.58
N ARG A 357 1.64 -18.46 -18.67
CA ARG A 357 2.70 -18.80 -19.62
C ARG A 357 4.07 -18.26 -19.20
N LEU A 358 4.12 -17.01 -18.73
CA LEU A 358 5.38 -16.27 -18.54
C LEU A 358 5.88 -16.30 -17.10
N MET A 359 4.98 -16.46 -16.13
CA MET A 359 5.28 -16.29 -14.70
C MET A 359 5.19 -17.59 -13.91
N TRP A 360 4.52 -18.62 -14.44
CA TRP A 360 4.44 -19.93 -13.79
C TRP A 360 5.70 -20.75 -14.02
N ASP A 361 6.38 -21.14 -12.95
CA ASP A 361 7.48 -22.10 -13.01
C ASP A 361 7.01 -23.46 -12.49
N ALA A 362 6.92 -24.43 -13.40
CA ALA A 362 6.43 -25.76 -13.08
C ALA A 362 7.41 -26.60 -12.24
N ALA A 363 8.72 -26.32 -12.33
CA ALA A 363 9.75 -27.05 -11.59
C ALA A 363 9.70 -26.65 -10.11
N ASP A 364 9.65 -25.35 -9.84
CA ASP A 364 9.57 -24.78 -8.50
C ASP A 364 8.14 -24.87 -7.93
N GLY A 365 7.12 -24.91 -8.80
CA GLY A 365 5.71 -24.94 -8.42
C GLY A 365 5.23 -23.60 -7.84
N LEU A 366 5.76 -22.49 -8.34
CA LEU A 366 5.49 -21.14 -7.86
C LEU A 366 5.30 -20.18 -9.04
N TYR A 367 4.58 -19.08 -8.80
CA TYR A 367 4.58 -17.94 -9.71
C TYR A 367 5.68 -16.95 -9.31
N TYR A 368 6.39 -16.46 -10.33
CA TYR A 368 7.48 -15.49 -10.22
C TYR A 368 7.24 -14.28 -11.10
N ASP A 369 7.98 -13.22 -10.86
CA ASP A 369 7.95 -12.04 -11.73
C ASP A 369 8.79 -12.28 -12.98
N TYR A 370 8.34 -11.72 -14.10
CA TYR A 370 8.96 -11.95 -15.40
C TYR A 370 9.80 -10.75 -15.82
N ASN A 371 11.11 -10.94 -15.97
CA ASN A 371 11.99 -9.94 -16.57
C ASN A 371 11.81 -9.97 -18.09
N PHE A 372 11.21 -8.93 -18.66
CA PHE A 372 10.93 -8.89 -20.10
C PHE A 372 12.17 -8.56 -20.95
N GLN A 373 13.23 -8.01 -20.35
CA GLN A 373 14.50 -7.76 -21.05
C GLN A 373 15.31 -9.05 -21.22
N THR A 374 15.46 -9.83 -20.14
CA THR A 374 16.21 -11.11 -20.17
C THR A 374 15.34 -12.29 -20.60
N ARG A 375 14.02 -12.08 -20.64
CA ARG A 375 12.98 -13.08 -20.96
C ARG A 375 12.97 -14.27 -20.01
N GLN A 376 13.27 -14.02 -18.74
CA GLN A 376 13.36 -15.04 -17.69
C GLN A 376 12.52 -14.66 -16.48
N VAL A 377 12.02 -15.67 -15.78
CA VAL A 377 11.47 -15.47 -14.44
C VAL A 377 12.57 -15.18 -13.44
N ARG A 378 12.26 -14.35 -12.45
CA ARG A 378 13.14 -14.15 -11.30
C ARG A 378 12.77 -15.11 -10.19
N HIS A 379 13.63 -16.11 -9.97
CA HIS A 379 13.49 -17.10 -8.89
C HIS A 379 13.77 -16.47 -7.52
N TYR A 380 12.80 -15.69 -7.03
CA TYR A 380 12.79 -15.09 -5.69
C TYR A 380 11.46 -15.44 -5.02
N PRO A 381 11.35 -16.56 -4.29
CA PRO A 381 10.09 -16.96 -3.67
C PRO A 381 9.53 -15.85 -2.77
N PHE A 382 8.38 -15.31 -3.18
CA PHE A 382 7.70 -14.17 -2.57
C PHE A 382 6.21 -14.48 -2.44
N LEU A 383 5.54 -13.95 -1.41
CA LEU A 383 4.12 -14.24 -1.16
C LEU A 383 3.16 -13.79 -2.26
N THR A 384 3.62 -12.98 -3.21
CA THR A 384 2.83 -12.63 -4.38
C THR A 384 2.50 -13.83 -5.27
N THR A 385 3.15 -14.98 -5.09
CA THR A 385 2.75 -16.25 -5.70
C THR A 385 1.30 -16.66 -5.39
N PHE A 386 0.70 -16.13 -4.32
CA PHE A 386 -0.70 -16.40 -3.96
C PHE A 386 -1.70 -15.47 -4.65
N TYR A 387 -1.27 -14.40 -5.31
CA TYR A 387 -2.19 -13.49 -6.01
C TYR A 387 -3.01 -14.18 -7.11
N PRO A 388 -2.45 -15.08 -7.95
CA PRO A 388 -3.24 -15.84 -8.93
C PRO A 388 -4.31 -16.75 -8.29
N LEU A 389 -4.03 -17.29 -7.10
CA LEU A 389 -5.00 -18.08 -6.33
C LEU A 389 -6.08 -17.14 -5.78
N TRP A 390 -5.71 -16.05 -5.12
CA TRP A 390 -6.67 -15.08 -4.58
C TRP A 390 -7.59 -14.50 -5.66
N ALA A 391 -7.02 -14.11 -6.80
CA ALA A 391 -7.73 -13.60 -7.97
C ALA A 391 -8.58 -14.66 -8.69
N GLY A 392 -8.30 -15.95 -8.47
CA GLY A 392 -9.15 -17.06 -8.93
C GLY A 392 -8.93 -17.49 -10.37
N PHE A 393 -7.77 -17.24 -10.96
CA PHE A 393 -7.45 -17.66 -12.34
C PHE A 393 -6.32 -18.70 -12.45
N ALA A 394 -5.62 -19.01 -11.37
CA ALA A 394 -4.67 -20.11 -11.35
C ALA A 394 -5.36 -21.44 -11.76
N THR A 395 -4.63 -22.32 -12.44
CA THR A 395 -5.13 -23.68 -12.66
C THR A 395 -5.16 -24.45 -11.33
N LYS A 396 -6.02 -25.47 -11.22
CA LYS A 396 -6.07 -26.32 -10.02
C LYS A 396 -4.71 -26.97 -9.72
N ASP A 397 -4.00 -27.40 -10.77
CA ASP A 397 -2.66 -27.99 -10.63
C ASP A 397 -1.64 -26.96 -10.13
N ALA A 398 -1.64 -25.74 -10.68
CA ALA A 398 -0.76 -24.68 -10.19
C ALA A 398 -1.08 -24.33 -8.72
N ALA A 399 -2.36 -24.23 -8.36
CA ALA A 399 -2.76 -23.97 -6.98
C ALA A 399 -2.32 -25.09 -6.02
N ALA A 400 -2.43 -26.36 -6.42
CA ALA A 400 -1.93 -27.50 -5.65
C ALA A 400 -0.41 -27.43 -5.44
N ARG A 401 0.33 -27.05 -6.49
CA ARG A 401 1.79 -26.92 -6.42
C ARG A 401 2.23 -25.73 -5.55
N VAL A 402 1.49 -24.61 -5.57
CA VAL A 402 1.72 -23.48 -4.66
C VAL A 402 1.45 -23.88 -3.21
N GLU A 403 0.35 -24.58 -2.93
CA GLU A 403 0.03 -25.11 -1.60
C GLU A 403 1.11 -26.08 -1.09
N GLN A 404 1.57 -27.02 -1.92
CA GLN A 404 2.67 -27.95 -1.56
C GLN A 404 3.97 -27.21 -1.18
N ASN A 405 4.16 -25.99 -1.70
CA ASN A 405 5.32 -25.15 -1.41
C ASN A 405 5.10 -24.18 -0.23
N LEU A 406 3.97 -24.24 0.47
CA LEU A 406 3.62 -23.36 1.58
C LEU A 406 4.67 -23.33 2.69
N SER A 407 5.33 -24.47 2.95
CA SER A 407 6.40 -24.61 3.95
C SER A 407 7.60 -23.68 3.71
N LYS A 408 7.80 -23.19 2.47
CA LYS A 408 8.81 -22.15 2.16
C LYS A 408 8.53 -20.85 2.92
N PHE A 409 7.25 -20.49 3.11
CA PHE A 409 6.82 -19.21 3.67
C PHE A 409 6.30 -19.33 5.10
N GLU A 410 5.75 -20.49 5.46
CA GLU A 410 5.09 -20.66 6.73
C GLU A 410 6.03 -20.63 7.92
N ARG A 411 5.70 -19.83 8.92
CA ARG A 411 6.41 -19.65 10.17
C ARG A 411 5.44 -19.75 11.35
N VAL A 412 5.92 -19.47 12.56
CA VAL A 412 5.10 -19.59 13.77
C VAL A 412 4.01 -18.52 13.83
N GLY A 413 4.28 -17.34 13.27
CA GLY A 413 3.40 -16.18 13.28
C GLY A 413 2.54 -15.97 12.04
N GLY A 414 2.50 -16.93 11.11
CA GLY A 414 1.85 -16.79 9.81
C GLY A 414 2.85 -16.99 8.68
N LEU A 415 2.76 -16.17 7.63
CA LEU A 415 3.60 -16.26 6.44
C LEU A 415 4.62 -15.12 6.37
N GLN A 416 5.90 -15.46 6.20
CA GLN A 416 6.94 -14.46 5.92
C GLN A 416 6.84 -13.98 4.47
N THR A 417 7.17 -12.71 4.23
CA THR A 417 7.00 -12.05 2.94
C THR A 417 7.80 -12.69 1.79
N SER A 418 9.03 -13.11 2.08
CA SER A 418 9.92 -13.81 1.15
C SER A 418 10.77 -14.85 1.88
N THR A 419 11.49 -15.69 1.14
CA THR A 419 12.44 -16.66 1.73
C THR A 419 13.82 -16.07 2.07
N TYR A 420 14.01 -14.76 1.94
CA TYR A 420 15.32 -14.11 2.09
C TYR A 420 15.33 -13.14 3.27
N VAL A 421 16.39 -13.18 4.07
CA VAL A 421 16.65 -12.19 5.13
C VAL A 421 17.58 -11.12 4.56
N SER A 422 16.99 -10.08 3.98
CA SER A 422 17.74 -8.99 3.34
C SER A 422 18.03 -7.81 4.27
N GLY A 423 17.29 -7.70 5.39
CA GLY A 423 17.25 -6.50 6.23
C GLY A 423 16.30 -5.42 5.70
N ASN A 424 15.60 -5.66 4.59
CA ASN A 424 14.52 -4.79 4.13
C ASN A 424 13.18 -5.15 4.80
N GLN A 425 12.28 -4.18 4.90
CA GLN A 425 10.99 -4.36 5.59
C GLN A 425 10.01 -5.31 4.87
N TRP A 426 10.09 -5.44 3.55
CA TRP A 426 9.24 -6.34 2.74
C TRP A 426 9.95 -7.66 2.37
N ASP A 427 10.70 -8.23 3.30
CA ASP A 427 11.37 -9.53 3.20
C ASP A 427 11.26 -10.30 4.53
N SER A 428 11.75 -11.54 4.58
CA SER A 428 11.85 -12.26 5.86
C SER A 428 12.72 -11.47 6.86
N PRO A 429 12.37 -11.45 8.16
CA PRO A 429 11.39 -12.30 8.85
C PRO A 429 9.96 -11.72 8.92
N PHE A 430 9.65 -10.67 8.17
CA PHE A 430 8.44 -9.89 8.39
C PHE A 430 7.23 -10.47 7.67
N GLY A 431 6.08 -10.41 8.33
CA GLY A 431 4.75 -10.67 7.78
C GLY A 431 3.88 -9.41 7.83
N TRP A 432 3.12 -9.23 6.76
CA TRP A 432 2.25 -8.08 6.54
C TRP A 432 0.82 -8.54 6.33
N ALA A 433 -0.13 -7.87 6.98
CA ALA A 433 -1.54 -8.28 7.01
C ALA A 433 -2.14 -8.50 5.60
N PRO A 434 -1.94 -7.58 4.62
CA PRO A 434 -2.43 -7.78 3.25
C PRO A 434 -2.05 -9.14 2.64
N LEU A 435 -0.79 -9.55 2.80
CA LEU A 435 -0.27 -10.78 2.21
C LEU A 435 -0.79 -12.03 2.92
N GLN A 436 -1.12 -11.94 4.22
CA GLN A 436 -1.77 -13.03 4.94
C GLN A 436 -3.18 -13.26 4.40
N MET A 437 -3.95 -12.18 4.25
CA MET A 437 -5.32 -12.24 3.73
C MET A 437 -5.35 -12.83 2.32
N ILE A 438 -4.52 -12.30 1.43
CA ILE A 438 -4.43 -12.77 0.03
C ILE A 438 -4.07 -14.27 -0.02
N ALA A 439 -3.10 -14.72 0.77
CA ALA A 439 -2.72 -16.13 0.78
C ALA A 439 -3.83 -17.04 1.36
N VAL A 440 -4.41 -16.67 2.50
CA VAL A 440 -5.46 -17.46 3.16
C VAL A 440 -6.72 -17.53 2.28
N GLU A 441 -7.20 -16.41 1.76
CA GLU A 441 -8.37 -16.37 0.87
C GLU A 441 -8.10 -17.09 -0.45
N GLY A 442 -6.87 -16.98 -0.99
CA GLY A 442 -6.45 -17.75 -2.16
C GLY A 442 -6.48 -19.26 -1.91
N LEU A 443 -5.99 -19.74 -0.77
CA LEU A 443 -6.06 -21.14 -0.39
C LEU A 443 -7.51 -21.61 -0.19
N ARG A 444 -8.34 -20.82 0.52
CA ARG A 444 -9.78 -21.10 0.70
C ARG A 444 -10.50 -21.24 -0.64
N ARG A 445 -10.24 -20.33 -1.60
CA ARG A 445 -10.86 -20.35 -2.94
C ARG A 445 -10.60 -21.66 -3.69
N TYR A 446 -9.46 -22.31 -3.46
CA TYR A 446 -9.10 -23.57 -4.11
C TYR A 446 -9.37 -24.82 -3.26
N GLY A 447 -10.02 -24.66 -2.10
CA GLY A 447 -10.43 -25.77 -1.23
C GLY A 447 -9.34 -26.25 -0.26
N TYR A 448 -8.22 -25.54 -0.14
CA TYR A 448 -7.14 -25.83 0.83
C TYR A 448 -7.48 -25.22 2.20
N THR A 449 -8.69 -25.48 2.69
CA THR A 449 -9.24 -24.85 3.89
C THR A 449 -8.42 -25.18 5.13
N ALA A 450 -7.95 -26.42 5.28
CA ALA A 450 -7.16 -26.82 6.46
C ALA A 450 -5.88 -25.99 6.62
N ASP A 451 -5.14 -25.78 5.54
CA ASP A 451 -3.94 -24.95 5.55
C ASP A 451 -4.27 -23.46 5.72
N ALA A 452 -5.33 -23.00 5.06
CA ALA A 452 -5.81 -21.64 5.20
C ALA A 452 -6.18 -21.28 6.66
N GLU A 453 -6.96 -22.13 7.33
CA GLU A 453 -7.35 -21.92 8.73
C GLU A 453 -6.14 -21.99 9.67
N ARG A 454 -5.21 -22.91 9.40
CA ARG A 454 -3.97 -23.04 10.18
C ARG A 454 -3.10 -21.79 10.09
N ILE A 455 -2.95 -21.21 8.90
CA ILE A 455 -2.22 -19.94 8.70
C ILE A 455 -2.97 -18.78 9.36
N ALA A 456 -4.28 -18.69 9.15
CA ALA A 456 -5.11 -17.64 9.75
C ALA A 456 -4.98 -17.65 11.27
N MET A 457 -5.09 -18.83 11.90
CA MET A 457 -4.93 -18.98 13.35
C MET A 457 -3.55 -18.53 13.84
N LYS A 458 -2.47 -18.86 13.12
CA LYS A 458 -1.11 -18.40 13.48
C LYS A 458 -1.00 -16.88 13.47
N TRP A 459 -1.50 -16.23 12.42
CA TRP A 459 -1.48 -14.78 12.30
C TRP A 459 -2.35 -14.11 13.37
N LEU A 460 -3.60 -14.56 13.52
CA LEU A 460 -4.54 -14.01 14.50
C LEU A 460 -4.03 -14.17 15.93
N THR A 461 -3.45 -15.33 16.27
CA THR A 461 -2.83 -15.55 17.59
C THR A 461 -1.68 -14.58 17.82
N LEU A 462 -0.79 -14.36 16.82
CA LEU A 462 0.31 -13.40 16.94
C LEU A 462 -0.21 -11.98 17.19
N VAL A 463 -1.12 -11.50 16.34
CA VAL A 463 -1.68 -10.14 16.43
C VAL A 463 -2.38 -9.94 17.77
N ARG A 464 -3.21 -10.91 18.20
CA ARG A 464 -3.94 -10.84 19.46
C ARG A 464 -3.00 -10.86 20.67
N ARG A 465 -1.98 -11.71 20.67
CA ARG A 465 -0.99 -11.77 21.77
C ARG A 465 -0.26 -10.44 21.92
N GLU A 466 0.24 -9.87 20.82
CA GLU A 466 0.91 -8.57 20.89
C GLU A 466 -0.05 -7.45 21.30
N PHE A 467 -1.30 -7.46 20.82
CA PHE A 467 -2.33 -6.52 21.26
C PHE A 467 -2.56 -6.61 22.77
N LEU A 468 -2.73 -7.81 23.35
CA LEU A 468 -2.90 -7.98 24.80
C LEU A 468 -1.68 -7.50 25.59
N ARG A 469 -0.48 -7.66 25.04
CA ARG A 469 0.78 -7.25 25.68
C ARG A 469 0.96 -5.73 25.70
N GLN A 470 0.61 -5.04 24.61
CA GLN A 470 0.96 -3.63 24.41
C GLN A 470 -0.24 -2.66 24.37
N GLY A 471 -1.46 -3.17 24.19
CA GLY A 471 -2.71 -2.40 24.15
C GLY A 471 -3.07 -1.80 22.78
N TYR A 472 -2.34 -2.12 21.72
CA TYR A 472 -2.59 -1.62 20.36
C TYR A 472 -2.11 -2.59 19.28
N ILE A 473 -2.69 -2.48 18.08
CA ILE A 473 -2.27 -3.23 16.88
C ILE A 473 -1.23 -2.41 16.10
N VAL A 474 -0.35 -3.07 15.34
CA VAL A 474 0.73 -2.42 14.56
C VAL A 474 0.71 -2.78 13.07
N GLU A 475 1.54 -2.08 12.29
CA GLU A 475 1.66 -2.19 10.82
C GLU A 475 2.11 -3.59 10.36
N LYS A 476 3.19 -4.12 10.97
CA LYS A 476 3.86 -5.36 10.57
C LYS A 476 4.45 -6.12 11.76
N TYR A 477 4.75 -7.41 11.55
CA TYR A 477 5.17 -8.33 12.61
C TYR A 477 6.35 -9.21 12.16
N ASP A 478 7.22 -9.58 13.09
CA ASP A 478 8.17 -10.68 12.89
C ASP A 478 7.40 -11.99 13.06
N VAL A 479 7.24 -12.74 11.96
CA VAL A 479 6.48 -14.00 11.96
C VAL A 479 7.37 -15.23 12.19
N VAL A 480 8.70 -15.06 12.16
CA VAL A 480 9.68 -16.13 12.40
C VAL A 480 9.90 -16.33 13.89
N ASN A 481 10.20 -15.25 14.61
CA ASN A 481 10.43 -15.26 16.05
C ASN A 481 9.15 -14.95 16.83
N GLY A 482 8.15 -14.35 16.16
CA GLY A 482 6.87 -14.00 16.75
C GLY A 482 6.98 -12.75 17.62
N GLY A 483 6.69 -11.57 17.08
CA GLY A 483 6.53 -10.34 17.86
C GLY A 483 6.23 -9.09 17.03
N SER A 484 5.93 -7.98 17.71
CA SER A 484 5.68 -6.66 17.09
C SER A 484 6.92 -5.76 17.03
N ASN A 485 8.01 -6.12 17.74
CA ASN A 485 9.24 -5.35 17.74
C ASN A 485 10.13 -5.72 16.55
N VAL A 486 10.00 -4.97 15.46
CA VAL A 486 10.69 -5.23 14.18
C VAL A 486 11.87 -4.29 13.91
N SER A 487 11.98 -3.19 14.67
CA SER A 487 12.85 -2.05 14.35
C SER A 487 14.34 -2.42 14.31
N SER A 488 14.79 -3.35 15.17
CA SER A 488 16.19 -3.78 15.23
C SER A 488 16.64 -4.58 14.00
N ASN A 489 15.70 -5.15 13.25
CA ASN A 489 15.97 -6.06 12.15
C ASN A 489 15.75 -5.39 10.77
N ILE A 490 15.31 -4.11 10.75
CA ILE A 490 15.11 -3.32 9.54
C ILE A 490 16.33 -2.41 9.37
N HIS A 491 17.11 -2.70 8.33
CA HIS A 491 18.27 -1.90 7.94
C HIS A 491 17.87 -0.83 6.92
N PHE A 492 16.89 -1.12 6.06
CA PHE A 492 16.37 -0.20 5.04
C PHE A 492 14.84 -0.19 5.02
N GLY A 493 14.25 1.01 5.01
CA GLY A 493 12.81 1.24 5.13
C GLY A 493 12.42 1.91 6.46
N TYR A 494 11.13 1.94 6.76
CA TYR A 494 10.62 2.58 7.97
C TYR A 494 10.85 1.71 9.21
N SER A 495 11.75 2.15 10.08
CA SER A 495 12.09 1.47 11.34
C SER A 495 11.00 1.61 12.41
N ALA A 496 10.16 2.65 12.34
CA ALA A 496 9.10 2.90 13.31
C ALA A 496 7.80 2.14 12.95
N ASN A 497 7.44 1.14 13.75
CA ASN A 497 6.20 0.40 13.61
C ASN A 497 5.02 1.25 14.14
N GLN A 498 4.07 1.61 13.27
CA GLN A 498 2.99 2.54 13.61
C GLN A 498 1.87 1.84 14.39
N ALA A 499 1.31 2.51 15.40
CA ALA A 499 0.18 2.01 16.19
C ALA A 499 -1.17 2.29 15.53
N GLY A 500 -2.15 1.40 15.74
CA GLY A 500 -3.52 1.51 15.25
C GLY A 500 -3.60 1.42 13.73
N PHE A 501 -3.17 0.29 13.15
CA PHE A 501 -2.98 0.18 11.70
C PHE A 501 -4.18 -0.42 10.96
N GLY A 502 -4.73 0.33 10.00
CA GLY A 502 -6.00 0.11 9.31
C GLY A 502 -6.09 -1.22 8.57
N TRP A 503 -5.08 -1.60 7.77
CA TRP A 503 -5.10 -2.93 7.14
C TRP A 503 -5.05 -4.06 8.16
N THR A 504 -4.40 -3.87 9.31
CA THR A 504 -4.16 -4.99 10.25
C THR A 504 -5.44 -5.23 11.01
N ASN A 505 -6.11 -4.14 11.39
CA ASN A 505 -7.46 -4.14 11.94
C ASN A 505 -8.43 -4.87 11.00
N ALA A 506 -8.47 -4.48 9.72
CA ALA A 506 -9.42 -5.06 8.78
C ALA A 506 -9.13 -6.54 8.49
N VAL A 507 -7.87 -6.89 8.25
CA VAL A 507 -7.46 -8.28 7.98
C VAL A 507 -7.70 -9.16 9.21
N PHE A 508 -7.50 -8.64 10.43
CA PHE A 508 -7.84 -9.39 11.64
C PHE A 508 -9.33 -9.74 11.67
N ASN A 509 -10.21 -8.76 11.45
CA ASN A 509 -11.66 -9.00 11.41
C ASN A 509 -12.05 -9.98 10.29
N GLN A 510 -11.53 -9.77 9.07
CA GLN A 510 -11.84 -10.60 7.91
C GLN A 510 -11.44 -12.06 8.13
N LEU A 511 -10.21 -12.32 8.60
CA LEU A 511 -9.75 -13.67 8.87
C LEU A 511 -10.47 -14.31 10.07
N TYR A 512 -10.80 -13.52 11.09
CA TYR A 512 -11.52 -13.98 12.29
C TYR A 512 -12.95 -14.42 11.96
N ASP A 513 -13.68 -13.63 11.18
CA ASP A 513 -15.09 -13.92 10.85
C ASP A 513 -15.25 -15.21 10.01
N GLU A 514 -14.21 -15.58 9.26
CA GLU A 514 -14.19 -16.81 8.45
C GLU A 514 -13.71 -18.06 9.21
N LEU A 515 -13.23 -17.92 10.45
CA LEU A 515 -12.92 -19.07 11.32
C LEU A 515 -14.18 -19.83 11.72
N THR A 516 -14.03 -21.11 12.10
CA THR A 516 -15.13 -21.84 12.75
C THR A 516 -15.45 -21.25 14.13
N PRO A 517 -16.70 -21.38 14.65
CA PRO A 517 -17.02 -20.91 16.00
C PRO A 517 -16.14 -21.51 17.10
N ALA A 518 -15.66 -22.75 16.91
CA ALA A 518 -14.74 -23.39 17.84
C ALA A 518 -13.36 -22.72 17.84
N ASP A 519 -12.83 -22.39 16.66
CA ASP A 519 -11.54 -21.72 16.51
C ASP A 519 -11.60 -20.26 17.00
N GLN A 520 -12.69 -19.55 16.72
CA GLN A 520 -12.94 -18.22 17.29
C GLN A 520 -12.91 -18.25 18.82
N LYS A 521 -13.63 -19.19 19.43
CA LYS A 521 -13.63 -19.37 20.89
C LYS A 521 -12.23 -19.73 21.41
N SER A 522 -11.53 -20.63 20.72
CA SER A 522 -10.16 -21.03 21.06
C SER A 522 -9.22 -19.82 21.07
N LEU A 523 -9.18 -19.06 19.96
CA LEU A 523 -8.38 -17.85 19.82
C LEU A 523 -8.67 -16.83 20.93
N MET A 524 -9.95 -16.56 21.19
CA MET A 524 -10.36 -15.55 22.18
C MET A 524 -10.13 -16.00 23.63
N SER A 525 -9.93 -17.29 23.88
CA SER A 525 -9.64 -17.85 25.21
C SER A 525 -8.14 -17.94 25.55
N GLN A 526 -7.24 -17.80 24.57
CA GLN A 526 -5.79 -17.90 24.81
C GLN A 526 -5.30 -16.76 25.74
N PRO A 527 -4.51 -17.04 26.79
CA PRO A 527 -3.90 -16.00 27.62
C PRO A 527 -2.85 -15.21 26.82
N GLY A 528 -2.64 -13.95 27.18
CA GLY A 528 -1.71 -13.05 26.48
C GLY A 528 -0.22 -13.22 26.84
N ASN A 529 0.15 -14.31 27.52
CA ASN A 529 1.50 -14.54 28.06
C ASN A 529 2.28 -15.59 27.28
#